data_AF-A0A1A9UTY8-F1
#
_entry.id   AF-A0A1A9UTY8-F1
#
_cell.length_a   1.000
_cell.length_b   1.000
_cell.length_c   1.000
_cell.angle_alpha   90.00
_cell.angle_beta   90.00
_cell.angle_gamma   90.00
#
_symmetry.space_group_name_H-M   'P 1'
#
loop_
_entity.id
_entity.type
_entity.pdbx_description
1 polymer ?
#
loop_
_entity_poly.entity_id
_entity_poly.type
_entity_poly.pdbx_seq_one_letter_code
_entity_poly.pdbx_strand_id
1 'polypeptide(L)'
;MNIIKGFLLIYFFILFIINDCVSQSLNTPERERNAIKYFYNYVDIITDFKLNNMLKMTQTFVEQLLDAIPYDDRGNTAELLQQYIDKAENLRYHGVSIEEKENMLLELQQLIATIRSGLAKQEAEDIILKKSMLGMFELLARLSIEERRHSEKLSKASSLLRRRFTSEGIQRHEQLFDLLHELEQAQDIVNKEALFKHLKELRAQEM
;
A
#
# COMPACT_ATOMS: atom_id res chain seq x y z
N MET A 1 -21.12 -9.38 -12.06
CA MET A 1 -21.43 -8.15 -12.84
C MET A 1 -21.90 -7.00 -11.93
N ASN A 2 -21.17 -6.67 -10.86
CA ASN A 2 -21.56 -5.65 -9.87
C ASN A 2 -20.42 -4.69 -9.44
N ILE A 3 -19.15 -5.00 -9.76
CA ILE A 3 -18.00 -4.18 -9.33
C ILE A 3 -17.88 -2.89 -10.17
N ILE A 4 -18.26 -2.95 -11.46
CA ILE A 4 -18.24 -1.80 -12.37
C ILE A 4 -19.27 -0.73 -11.94
N LYS A 5 -20.40 -1.15 -11.35
CA LYS A 5 -21.42 -0.21 -10.83
C LYS A 5 -20.95 0.52 -9.57
N GLY A 6 -20.18 -0.14 -8.70
CA GLY A 6 -19.58 0.49 -7.51
C GLY A 6 -18.50 1.51 -7.86
N PHE A 7 -17.66 1.21 -8.86
CA PHE A 7 -16.65 2.15 -9.36
C PHE A 7 -17.28 3.37 -10.05
N LEU A 8 -18.35 3.17 -10.82
CA LEU A 8 -19.13 4.26 -11.41
C LEU A 8 -19.80 5.13 -10.34
N LEU A 9 -20.26 4.56 -9.23
CA LEU A 9 -20.88 5.31 -8.14
C LEU A 9 -19.86 6.15 -7.35
N ILE A 10 -18.65 5.62 -7.10
CA ILE A 10 -17.56 6.35 -6.46
C ILE A 10 -17.04 7.46 -7.38
N TYR A 11 -16.91 7.17 -8.68
CA TYR A 11 -16.55 8.18 -9.68
C TYR A 11 -17.62 9.27 -9.80
N PHE A 12 -18.91 8.90 -9.73
CA PHE A 12 -20.02 9.85 -9.67
C PHE A 12 -19.99 10.68 -8.38
N PHE A 13 -19.69 10.11 -7.22
CA PHE A 13 -19.58 10.84 -5.95
C PHE A 13 -18.40 11.82 -5.96
N ILE A 14 -17.25 11.39 -6.50
CA ILE A 14 -16.08 12.25 -6.68
C ILE A 14 -16.42 13.39 -7.65
N LEU A 15 -17.12 13.11 -8.76
CA LEU A 15 -17.57 14.15 -9.70
C LEU A 15 -18.64 15.07 -9.12
N PHE A 16 -19.57 14.57 -8.29
CA PHE A 16 -20.62 15.39 -7.67
C PHE A 16 -20.04 16.37 -6.64
N ILE A 17 -19.02 15.95 -5.88
CA ILE A 17 -18.26 16.82 -4.97
C ILE A 17 -17.40 17.84 -5.77
N ILE A 18 -16.90 17.46 -6.94
CA ILE A 18 -16.10 18.36 -7.80
C ILE A 18 -16.98 19.41 -8.49
N ASN A 19 -18.20 19.08 -8.91
CA ASN A 19 -19.03 19.98 -9.73
C ASN A 19 -19.75 21.07 -8.93
N ASP A 20 -20.14 20.83 -7.68
CA ASP A 20 -20.72 21.88 -6.81
C ASP A 20 -19.65 22.80 -6.18
N CYS A 21 -18.36 22.53 -6.41
CA CYS A 21 -17.25 23.23 -5.78
C CYS A 21 -16.26 23.80 -6.82
N VAL A 22 -16.76 24.42 -7.90
CA VAL A 22 -15.90 25.00 -8.96
C VAL A 22 -15.51 26.47 -8.70
N SER A 23 -15.99 27.15 -7.63
CA SER A 23 -15.61 28.57 -7.45
C SER A 23 -15.38 29.12 -6.03
N GLN A 24 -15.22 28.30 -5.00
CA GLN A 24 -14.86 28.82 -3.67
C GLN A 24 -13.59 28.16 -3.15
N SER A 25 -12.56 28.97 -2.93
CA SER A 25 -11.45 28.61 -2.05
C SER A 25 -11.99 28.18 -0.69
N LEU A 26 -11.29 27.27 -0.03
CA LEU A 26 -11.56 26.95 1.37
C LEU A 26 -11.19 28.19 2.17
N ASN A 27 -12.22 28.93 2.58
CA ASN A 27 -12.11 30.25 3.17
C ASN A 27 -12.56 30.27 4.63
N THR A 28 -12.91 29.11 5.20
CA THR A 28 -13.22 28.96 6.62
C THR A 28 -12.44 27.78 7.21
N PRO A 29 -11.98 27.87 8.47
CA PRO A 29 -11.27 26.77 9.13
C PRO A 29 -12.04 25.44 9.17
N GLU A 30 -13.38 25.50 9.20
CA GLU A 30 -14.22 24.29 9.18
C GLU A 30 -14.17 23.58 7.82
N ARG A 31 -14.24 24.34 6.71
CA ARG A 31 -14.13 23.80 5.36
C ARG A 31 -12.74 23.22 5.11
N GLU A 32 -11.70 23.87 5.63
CA GLU A 32 -10.31 23.39 5.59
C GLU A 32 -10.17 22.03 6.28
N ARG A 33 -10.62 21.90 7.53
CA ARG A 33 -10.61 20.63 8.27
C ARG A 33 -11.39 19.52 7.56
N ASN A 34 -12.56 19.85 7.00
CA ASN A 34 -13.35 18.88 6.24
C ASN A 34 -12.62 18.40 4.98
N ALA A 35 -11.96 19.30 4.25
CA ALA A 35 -11.16 18.94 3.08
C ALA A 35 -9.97 18.05 3.45
N ILE A 36 -9.28 18.34 4.56
CA ILE A 36 -8.18 17.52 5.09
C ILE A 36 -8.69 16.12 5.49
N LYS A 37 -9.84 16.04 6.17
CA LYS A 37 -10.47 14.76 6.50
C LYS A 37 -10.81 13.94 5.27
N TYR A 38 -11.38 14.55 4.22
CA TYR A 38 -11.63 13.86 2.96
C TYR A 38 -10.34 13.42 2.27
N PHE A 39 -9.29 14.23 2.34
CA PHE A 39 -7.97 13.85 1.85
C PHE A 39 -7.44 12.61 2.58
N TYR A 40 -7.45 12.58 3.91
CA TYR A 40 -7.00 11.40 4.67
C TYR A 40 -7.81 10.14 4.34
N ASN A 41 -9.13 10.25 4.23
CA ASN A 41 -9.98 9.12 3.82
C ASN A 41 -9.62 8.62 2.41
N TYR A 42 -9.32 9.53 1.49
CA TYR A 42 -8.84 9.16 0.16
C TYR A 42 -7.48 8.45 0.23
N VAL A 43 -6.55 8.95 1.05
CA VAL A 43 -5.24 8.31 1.28
C VAL A 43 -5.40 6.88 1.80
N ASP A 44 -6.31 6.64 2.75
CA ASP A 44 -6.60 5.30 3.24
C ASP A 44 -7.09 4.38 2.13
N ILE A 45 -8.06 4.84 1.34
CA ILE A 45 -8.64 4.05 0.25
C ILE A 45 -7.55 3.65 -0.75
N ILE A 46 -6.73 4.60 -1.22
CA ILE A 46 -5.68 4.27 -2.20
C ILE A 46 -4.59 3.38 -1.60
N THR A 47 -4.33 3.49 -0.30
CA THR A 47 -3.36 2.64 0.42
C THR A 47 -3.89 1.23 0.57
N ASP A 48 -5.16 1.07 0.93
CA ASP A 48 -5.82 -0.24 1.01
C ASP A 48 -5.80 -0.95 -0.35
N PHE A 49 -6.11 -0.23 -1.44
CA PHE A 49 -6.00 -0.77 -2.79
C PHE A 49 -4.57 -1.22 -3.14
N LYS A 50 -3.56 -0.40 -2.81
CA LYS A 50 -2.14 -0.75 -3.01
C LYS A 50 -1.81 -2.05 -2.28
N LEU A 51 -2.12 -2.12 -0.98
CA LEU A 51 -1.79 -3.26 -0.14
C LEU A 51 -2.52 -4.54 -0.59
N ASN A 52 -3.79 -4.46 -0.97
CA ASN A 52 -4.52 -5.60 -1.53
C ASN A 52 -3.86 -6.14 -2.81
N ASN A 53 -3.40 -5.25 -3.69
CA ASN A 53 -2.68 -5.65 -4.91
C ASN A 53 -1.34 -6.31 -4.57
N MET A 54 -0.59 -5.72 -3.65
CA MET A 54 0.69 -6.27 -3.20
C MET A 54 0.50 -7.65 -2.57
N LEU A 55 -0.46 -7.82 -1.66
CA LEU A 55 -0.76 -9.11 -1.05
C LEU A 55 -1.14 -10.17 -2.09
N LYS A 56 -1.90 -9.80 -3.12
CA LYS A 56 -2.19 -10.72 -4.22
C LYS A 56 -0.92 -11.15 -4.96
N MET A 57 0.00 -10.22 -5.22
CA MET A 57 1.26 -10.51 -5.89
C MET A 57 2.17 -11.39 -5.03
N THR A 58 2.27 -11.12 -3.73
CA THR A 58 3.09 -11.90 -2.81
C THR A 58 2.52 -13.29 -2.59
N GLN A 59 1.20 -13.41 -2.44
CA GLN A 59 0.51 -14.70 -2.39
C GLN A 59 0.81 -15.53 -3.64
N THR A 60 0.63 -14.95 -4.84
CA THR A 60 0.90 -15.64 -6.12
C THR A 60 2.35 -16.12 -6.21
N PHE A 61 3.30 -15.30 -5.75
CA PHE A 61 4.72 -15.68 -5.72
C PHE A 61 4.98 -16.85 -4.76
N VAL A 62 4.39 -16.82 -3.56
CA VAL A 62 4.55 -17.90 -2.57
C VAL A 62 3.89 -19.20 -3.04
N GLU A 63 2.73 -19.13 -3.70
CA GLU A 63 2.10 -20.26 -4.38
C GLU A 63 3.04 -20.89 -5.42
N GLN A 64 3.68 -20.06 -6.26
CA GLN A 64 4.67 -20.55 -7.23
C GLN A 64 5.90 -21.20 -6.58
N LEU A 65 6.35 -20.70 -5.42
CA LEU A 65 7.42 -21.33 -4.67
C LEU A 65 7.01 -22.71 -4.15
N LEU A 66 5.80 -22.83 -3.60
CA LEU A 66 5.28 -24.08 -3.08
C LEU A 66 5.03 -25.11 -4.19
N ASP A 67 4.49 -24.68 -5.33
CA ASP A 67 4.24 -25.52 -6.50
C ASP A 67 5.52 -26.03 -7.16
N ALA A 68 6.64 -25.32 -6.98
CA ALA A 68 7.94 -25.78 -7.46
C ALA A 68 8.48 -26.97 -6.67
N ILE A 69 8.03 -27.18 -5.42
CA ILE A 69 8.47 -28.28 -4.56
C ILE A 69 7.58 -29.52 -4.82
N PRO A 70 8.14 -30.63 -5.34
CA PRO A 70 7.41 -31.88 -5.50
C PRO A 70 6.76 -32.31 -4.19
N TYR A 71 5.54 -32.88 -4.27
CA TYR A 71 4.76 -33.22 -3.09
C TYR A 71 5.52 -34.11 -2.10
N ASP A 72 6.27 -35.10 -2.62
CA ASP A 72 7.04 -36.05 -1.82
C ASP A 72 8.29 -35.43 -1.17
N ASP A 73 8.73 -34.26 -1.65
CA ASP A 73 9.91 -33.53 -1.17
C ASP A 73 9.55 -32.35 -0.24
N ARG A 74 8.25 -32.18 0.10
CA ARG A 74 7.78 -31.08 0.95
C ARG A 74 8.20 -31.29 2.40
N GLY A 75 8.86 -30.28 2.96
CA GLY A 75 9.29 -30.25 4.36
C GLY A 75 8.68 -29.08 5.13
N ASN A 76 9.39 -28.66 6.17
CA ASN A 76 8.97 -27.55 7.02
C ASN A 76 8.83 -26.23 6.24
N THR A 77 9.60 -26.03 5.16
CA THR A 77 9.53 -24.79 4.38
C THR A 77 8.22 -24.71 3.60
N ALA A 78 7.81 -25.82 2.97
CA ALA A 78 6.51 -25.95 2.32
C ALA A 78 5.33 -25.62 3.27
N GLU A 79 5.40 -26.06 4.54
CA GLU A 79 4.37 -25.71 5.54
C GLU A 79 4.32 -24.21 5.82
N LEU A 80 5.46 -23.55 5.96
CA LEU A 80 5.52 -22.09 6.16
C LEU A 80 5.00 -21.32 4.95
N LEU A 81 5.31 -21.79 3.73
CA LEU A 81 4.77 -21.21 2.49
C LEU A 81 3.23 -21.33 2.47
N GLN A 82 2.68 -22.51 2.81
CA GLN A 82 1.24 -22.71 2.88
C GLN A 82 0.57 -21.80 3.92
N GLN A 83 1.14 -21.70 5.13
CA GLN A 83 0.61 -20.82 6.17
C GLN A 83 0.57 -19.35 5.72
N TYR A 84 1.60 -18.90 4.99
CA TYR A 84 1.60 -17.56 4.41
C TYR A 84 0.46 -17.38 3.39
N ILE A 85 0.25 -18.35 2.50
CA ILE A 85 -0.82 -18.31 1.49
C ILE A 85 -2.18 -18.18 2.17
N ASP A 86 -2.46 -19.03 3.17
CA ASP A 86 -3.74 -19.06 3.88
C ASP A 86 -4.01 -17.74 4.62
N LYS A 87 -2.99 -17.20 5.28
CA LYS A 87 -3.08 -15.88 5.94
C LYS A 87 -3.33 -14.76 4.92
N ALA A 88 -2.60 -14.75 3.81
CA ALA A 88 -2.72 -13.71 2.78
C ALA A 88 -4.11 -13.75 2.13
N GLU A 89 -4.64 -14.95 1.89
CA GLU A 89 -6.00 -15.15 1.41
C GLU A 89 -7.03 -14.61 2.40
N ASN A 90 -6.89 -14.94 3.69
CA ASN A 90 -7.77 -14.46 4.74
C ASN A 90 -7.81 -12.93 4.80
N LEU A 91 -6.66 -12.27 4.80
CA LEU A 91 -6.53 -10.81 4.84
C LEU A 91 -7.08 -10.12 3.57
N ARG A 92 -7.14 -10.82 2.44
CA ARG A 92 -7.69 -10.26 1.20
C ARG A 92 -9.21 -10.32 1.13
N TYR A 93 -9.82 -11.33 1.74
CA TYR A 93 -11.26 -11.58 1.61
C TYR A 93 -12.09 -11.22 2.84
N HIS A 94 -11.47 -11.10 4.00
CA HIS A 94 -12.13 -10.63 5.21
C HIS A 94 -11.68 -9.19 5.47
N GLY A 95 -12.63 -8.30 5.74
CA GLY A 95 -12.35 -6.87 5.92
C GLY A 95 -11.42 -6.62 7.11
N VAL A 96 -10.13 -6.49 6.83
CA VAL A 96 -9.05 -6.31 7.82
C VAL A 96 -8.38 -4.96 7.65
N SER A 97 -7.70 -4.52 8.70
CA SER A 97 -7.07 -3.20 8.78
C SER A 97 -5.89 -3.04 7.81
N ILE A 98 -5.58 -1.79 7.47
CA ILE A 98 -4.38 -1.43 6.70
C ILE A 98 -3.11 -1.95 7.40
N GLU A 99 -3.06 -1.84 8.72
CA GLU A 99 -1.91 -2.28 9.54
C GLU A 99 -1.66 -3.79 9.43
N GLU A 100 -2.71 -4.61 9.49
CA GLU A 100 -2.58 -6.06 9.30
C GLU A 100 -2.03 -6.42 7.92
N LYS A 101 -2.43 -5.68 6.88
CA LYS A 101 -1.91 -5.88 5.52
C LYS A 101 -0.45 -5.47 5.38
N GLU A 102 -0.03 -4.40 6.07
CA GLU A 102 1.37 -3.98 6.12
C GLU A 102 2.23 -5.00 6.85
N ASN A 103 1.75 -5.51 7.99
CA ASN A 103 2.44 -6.56 8.76
C ASN A 103 2.64 -7.84 7.93
N MET A 104 1.67 -8.20 7.08
CA MET A 104 1.79 -9.36 6.20
C MET A 104 2.89 -9.20 5.13
N LEU A 105 3.21 -7.98 4.70
CA LEU A 105 4.35 -7.73 3.81
C LEU A 105 5.68 -7.87 4.56
N LEU A 106 5.73 -7.53 5.85
CA LEU A 106 6.89 -7.79 6.72
C LEU A 106 7.06 -9.29 6.99
N GLU A 107 5.97 -10.03 7.20
CA GLU A 107 6.01 -11.50 7.33
C GLU A 107 6.62 -12.16 6.09
N LEU A 108 6.36 -11.65 4.88
CA LEU A 108 7.01 -12.14 3.66
C LEU A 108 8.53 -11.96 3.71
N GLN A 109 9.01 -10.78 4.14
CA GLN A 109 10.44 -10.52 4.23
C GLN A 109 11.11 -11.49 5.21
N GLN A 110 10.45 -11.78 6.33
CA GLN A 110 10.92 -12.76 7.32
C GLN A 110 10.91 -14.20 6.77
N LEU A 111 9.85 -14.57 6.05
CA LEU A 111 9.74 -15.87 5.38
C LEU A 111 10.88 -16.06 4.38
N ILE A 112 11.12 -15.09 3.51
CA ILE A 112 12.22 -15.12 2.54
C ILE A 112 13.58 -15.17 3.24
N ALA A 113 13.78 -14.42 4.32
CA ALA A 113 15.01 -14.46 5.10
C ALA A 113 15.25 -15.84 5.73
N THR A 114 14.18 -16.47 6.22
CA THR A 114 14.19 -17.83 6.79
C THR A 114 14.49 -18.88 5.74
N ILE A 115 13.87 -18.79 4.56
CA ILE A 115 14.20 -19.65 3.42
C ILE A 115 15.69 -19.50 3.13
N ARG A 116 16.16 -18.26 2.93
CA ARG A 116 17.55 -17.97 2.58
C ARG A 116 18.57 -18.49 3.60
N SER A 117 18.24 -18.50 4.90
CA SER A 117 19.12 -19.06 5.93
C SER A 117 19.07 -20.59 6.01
N GLY A 118 17.91 -21.19 5.73
CA GLY A 118 17.70 -22.65 5.64
C GLY A 118 18.45 -23.31 4.48
N LEU A 119 18.62 -22.58 3.37
CA LEU A 119 19.31 -22.99 2.14
C LEU A 119 20.76 -23.51 2.30
N ALA A 120 21.35 -23.44 3.50
CA ALA A 120 22.66 -24.00 3.81
C ALA A 120 22.64 -25.52 3.96
N LYS A 121 21.49 -26.15 4.22
CA LYS A 121 21.38 -27.58 4.53
C LYS A 121 21.45 -28.51 3.31
N GLN A 122 21.31 -27.98 2.09
CA GLN A 122 21.35 -28.73 0.82
C GLN A 122 20.30 -29.84 0.72
N GLU A 123 19.16 -29.67 1.38
CA GLU A 123 18.02 -30.57 1.22
C GLU A 123 17.41 -30.41 -0.18
N ALA A 124 16.66 -31.40 -0.67
CA ALA A 124 16.06 -31.37 -2.01
C ALA A 124 15.17 -30.12 -2.22
N GLU A 125 14.39 -29.79 -1.18
CA GLU A 125 13.57 -28.58 -1.07
C GLU A 125 14.42 -27.29 -1.25
N ASP A 126 15.58 -27.20 -0.60
CA ASP A 126 16.47 -26.03 -0.65
C ASP A 126 17.02 -25.78 -2.06
N ILE A 127 17.41 -26.83 -2.77
CA ILE A 127 18.01 -26.73 -4.11
C ILE A 127 16.97 -26.20 -5.11
N ILE A 128 15.72 -26.60 -4.95
CA ILE A 128 14.59 -26.16 -5.77
C ILE A 128 14.28 -24.69 -5.48
N LEU A 129 14.13 -24.33 -4.20
CA LEU A 129 13.85 -22.96 -3.79
C LEU A 129 14.95 -21.98 -4.22
N LYS A 130 16.22 -22.41 -4.22
CA LYS A 130 17.35 -21.60 -4.74
C LYS A 130 17.13 -21.15 -6.18
N LYS A 131 16.62 -22.04 -7.03
CA LYS A 131 16.38 -21.74 -8.46
C LYS A 131 15.20 -20.80 -8.63
N SER A 132 14.20 -20.91 -7.76
CA SER A 132 12.99 -20.08 -7.78
C SER A 132 13.20 -18.66 -7.20
N MET A 133 14.32 -18.39 -6.51
CA MET A 133 14.63 -17.05 -5.99
C MET A 133 14.80 -15.97 -7.07
N LEU A 134 15.06 -16.33 -8.33
CA LEU A 134 15.03 -15.38 -9.44
C LEU A 134 13.66 -14.69 -9.57
N GLY A 135 12.56 -15.38 -9.25
CA GLY A 135 11.21 -14.81 -9.21
C GLY A 135 11.03 -13.69 -8.18
N MET A 136 11.91 -13.61 -7.17
CA MET A 136 11.88 -12.53 -6.18
C MET A 136 12.20 -11.17 -6.81
N PHE A 137 13.12 -11.11 -7.77
CA PHE A 137 13.43 -9.85 -8.47
C PHE A 137 12.23 -9.37 -9.30
N GLU A 138 11.51 -10.30 -9.92
CA GLU A 138 10.28 -9.98 -10.63
C GLU A 138 9.20 -9.47 -9.66
N LEU A 139 9.01 -10.13 -8.51
CA LEU A 139 8.09 -9.67 -7.48
C LEU A 139 8.45 -8.25 -7.01
N LEU A 140 9.72 -7.99 -6.67
CA LEU A 140 10.18 -6.67 -6.23
C LEU A 140 9.93 -5.60 -7.30
N ALA A 141 10.14 -5.90 -8.58
CA ALA A 141 9.84 -4.98 -9.66
C ALA A 141 8.34 -4.67 -9.74
N ARG A 142 7.46 -5.68 -9.59
CA ARG A 142 6.01 -5.51 -9.57
C ARG A 142 5.53 -4.70 -8.36
N LEU A 143 6.09 -4.95 -7.18
CA LEU A 143 5.80 -4.18 -5.96
C LEU A 143 6.22 -2.71 -6.12
N SER A 144 7.40 -2.46 -6.70
CA SER A 144 7.89 -1.11 -6.98
C SER A 144 6.97 -0.33 -7.93
N ILE A 145 6.37 -1.02 -8.92
CA ILE A 145 5.37 -0.41 -9.81
C ILE A 145 4.11 0.00 -9.04
N GLU A 146 3.62 -0.83 -8.12
CA GLU A 146 2.46 -0.48 -7.29
C GLU A 146 2.76 0.69 -6.34
N GLU A 147 3.95 0.73 -5.72
CA GLU A 147 4.39 1.90 -4.93
C GLU A 147 4.41 3.18 -5.77
N ARG A 148 4.96 3.12 -6.99
CA ARG A 148 5.00 4.27 -7.88
C ARG A 148 3.59 4.76 -8.23
N ARG A 149 2.67 3.85 -8.56
CA ARG A 149 1.26 4.18 -8.85
C ARG A 149 0.57 4.83 -7.66
N HIS A 150 0.82 4.35 -6.45
CA HIS A 150 0.29 4.96 -5.23
C HIS A 150 0.87 6.36 -5.00
N SER A 151 2.18 6.51 -5.12
CA SER A 151 2.88 7.80 -4.99
C SER A 151 2.36 8.84 -5.99
N GLU A 152 2.13 8.46 -7.24
CA GLU A 152 1.54 9.34 -8.26
C GLU A 152 0.10 9.78 -7.91
N LYS A 153 -0.71 8.88 -7.34
CA LYS A 153 -2.08 9.20 -6.89
C LYS A 153 -2.06 10.13 -5.68
N LEU A 154 -1.14 9.91 -4.73
CA LEU A 154 -0.97 10.77 -3.56
C LEU A 154 -0.52 12.17 -4.00
N SER A 155 0.52 12.28 -4.83
CA SER A 155 1.03 13.57 -5.32
C SER A 155 -0.06 14.39 -6.01
N LYS A 156 -0.88 13.76 -6.87
CA LYS A 156 -2.03 14.41 -7.50
C LYS A 156 -3.05 14.91 -6.47
N ALA A 157 -3.41 14.08 -5.49
CA ALA A 157 -4.36 14.47 -4.45
C ALA A 157 -3.83 15.60 -3.56
N SER A 158 -2.54 15.56 -3.20
CA SER A 158 -1.84 16.61 -2.46
C SER A 158 -1.85 17.94 -3.23
N SER A 159 -1.49 17.91 -4.51
CA SER A 159 -1.51 19.11 -5.37
C SER A 159 -2.92 19.71 -5.47
N LEU A 160 -3.94 18.85 -5.62
CA LEU A 160 -5.34 19.28 -5.64
C LEU A 160 -5.77 19.89 -4.30
N LEU A 161 -5.40 19.27 -3.16
CA LEU A 161 -5.70 19.79 -1.83
C LEU A 161 -5.07 21.18 -1.67
N ARG A 162 -3.77 21.32 -1.95
CA ARG A 162 -3.04 22.59 -1.83
C ARG A 162 -3.66 23.71 -2.64
N ARG A 163 -4.09 23.43 -3.88
CA ARG A 163 -4.76 24.42 -4.75
C ARG A 163 -6.10 24.94 -4.22
N ARG A 164 -6.75 24.20 -3.32
CA ARG A 164 -8.04 24.60 -2.72
C ARG A 164 -7.87 25.53 -1.52
N PHE A 165 -6.68 25.58 -0.92
CA PHE A 165 -6.38 26.41 0.24
C PHE A 165 -5.91 27.80 -0.17
N THR A 166 -6.23 28.80 0.66
CA THR A 166 -5.61 30.12 0.60
C THR A 166 -4.22 30.08 1.22
N SER A 167 -3.36 31.09 0.99
CA SER A 167 -2.05 31.16 1.63
C SER A 167 -2.14 31.13 3.17
N GLU A 168 -3.13 31.82 3.74
CA GLU A 168 -3.40 31.80 5.19
C GLU A 168 -3.84 30.42 5.67
N GLY A 169 -4.66 29.71 4.88
CA GLY A 169 -5.06 28.34 5.16
C GLY A 169 -3.89 27.37 5.11
N ILE A 170 -2.98 27.53 4.15
CA ILE A 170 -1.74 26.75 4.08
C ILE A 170 -0.90 26.99 5.34
N GLN A 171 -0.75 28.25 5.75
CA GLN A 171 0.02 28.59 6.96
C GLN A 171 -0.62 28.02 8.24
N ARG A 172 -1.95 27.95 8.33
CA ARG A 172 -2.64 27.29 9.46
C ARG A 172 -2.34 25.78 9.54
N HIS A 173 -2.08 25.14 8.39
CA HIS A 173 -1.81 23.70 8.27
C HIS A 173 -0.41 23.44 7.71
N GLU A 174 0.57 24.26 8.11
CA GLU A 174 1.94 24.27 7.57
C GLU A 174 2.57 22.88 7.65
N GLN A 175 2.47 22.21 8.81
CA GLN A 175 3.01 20.86 9.02
C GLN A 175 2.52 19.83 7.98
N LEU A 176 1.23 19.87 7.63
CA LEU A 176 0.68 18.99 6.62
C LEU A 176 1.24 19.32 5.24
N PHE A 177 1.22 20.60 4.85
CA PHE A 177 1.65 21.00 3.51
C PHE A 177 3.15 20.89 3.27
N ASP A 178 3.96 21.05 4.31
CA ASP A 178 5.40 20.80 4.28
C ASP A 178 5.66 19.31 4.10
N LEU A 179 5.02 18.46 4.91
CA LEU A 179 5.16 17.01 4.78
C LEU A 179 4.70 16.50 3.40
N LEU A 180 3.59 17.04 2.88
CA LEU A 180 3.10 16.71 1.56
C LEU A 180 4.05 17.18 0.44
N HIS A 181 4.75 18.29 0.65
CA HIS A 181 5.78 18.76 -0.27
C HIS A 181 7.01 17.84 -0.23
N GLU A 182 7.47 17.44 0.95
CA GLU A 182 8.56 16.48 1.10
C GLU A 182 8.24 15.13 0.44
N LEU A 183 7.01 14.62 0.62
CA LEU A 183 6.53 13.39 -0.03
C LEU A 183 6.55 13.47 -1.56
N GLU A 184 6.27 14.65 -2.12
CA GLU A 184 6.31 14.91 -3.56
C GLU A 184 7.75 14.94 -4.09
N GLN A 185 8.68 15.51 -3.33
CA GLN A 185 10.09 15.65 -3.73
C GLN A 185 10.94 14.40 -3.47
N ALA A 186 10.51 13.53 -2.56
CA ALA A 186 11.25 12.33 -2.22
C ALA A 186 11.44 11.44 -3.46
N GLN A 187 12.68 11.00 -3.71
CA GLN A 187 13.01 10.07 -4.80
C GLN A 187 13.29 8.66 -4.31
N ASP A 188 13.81 8.52 -3.08
CA ASP A 188 14.08 7.24 -2.43
C ASP A 188 12.83 6.69 -1.74
N ILE A 189 12.60 5.39 -1.90
CA ILE A 189 11.51 4.62 -1.28
C ILE A 189 11.65 4.63 0.24
N VAL A 190 12.86 4.49 0.79
CA VAL A 190 13.05 4.44 2.26
C VAL A 190 12.62 5.75 2.90
N ASN A 191 13.02 6.87 2.31
CA ASN A 191 12.61 8.19 2.78
C ASN A 191 11.09 8.40 2.64
N LYS A 192 10.51 7.96 1.51
CA LYS A 192 9.04 8.02 1.31
C LYS A 192 8.27 7.26 2.37
N GLU A 193 8.70 6.05 2.73
CA GLU A 193 8.03 5.25 3.77
C GLU A 193 8.05 5.96 5.13
N ALA A 194 9.19 6.56 5.51
CA ALA A 194 9.29 7.35 6.74
C ALA A 194 8.35 8.56 6.73
N LEU A 195 8.30 9.31 5.62
CA LEU A 195 7.40 10.45 5.47
C LEU A 195 5.91 10.02 5.48
N PHE A 196 5.59 8.87 4.89
CA PHE A 196 4.23 8.30 4.96
C PHE A 196 3.84 7.92 6.38
N LYS A 197 4.78 7.41 7.17
CA LYS A 197 4.56 7.14 8.59
C LYS A 197 4.25 8.44 9.34
N HIS A 198 5.01 9.51 9.11
CA HIS A 198 4.73 10.81 9.70
C HIS A 198 3.35 11.35 9.28
N LEU A 199 2.90 11.08 8.05
CA LEU A 199 1.58 11.51 7.57
C LEU A 199 0.45 10.81 8.35
N LYS A 200 0.64 9.52 8.67
CA LYS A 200 -0.28 8.76 9.53
C LYS A 200 -0.29 9.28 10.97
N GLU A 201 0.88 9.62 11.51
CA GLU A 201 1.02 10.17 12.87
C GLU A 201 0.37 11.55 12.97
N LEU A 202 0.57 12.43 11.99
CA LEU A 202 -0.05 13.76 11.95
C LEU A 202 -1.58 13.67 11.93
N ARG A 203 -2.14 12.75 11.12
CA ARG A 203 -3.58 12.48 11.12
C ARG A 203 -4.10 12.12 12.50
N ALA A 204 -3.39 11.26 13.24
CA ALA A 204 -3.81 10.81 14.57
C ALA A 204 -3.84 11.95 15.61
N GLN A 205 -3.16 13.08 15.34
CA GLN A 205 -3.17 14.27 16.20
C GLN A 205 -4.29 15.25 15.82
N GLU A 206 -4.76 15.21 14.57
CA GLU A 206 -5.80 16.11 14.03
C GLU A 206 -7.24 15.54 14.15
N MET A 207 -7.39 14.24 14.46
CA MET A 207 -8.68 13.55 14.66
C MET A 207 -9.02 13.33 16.12
#